data_AF-A0A930Y939-F1
#
_entry.id   AF-A0A930Y939-F1
#
_cell.length_a   1.000
_cell.length_b   1.000
_cell.length_c   1.000
_cell.angle_alpha   90.00
_cell.angle_beta   90.00
_cell.angle_gamma   90.00
#
_symmetry.space_group_name_H-M   'P 1'
#
loop_
_entity.id
_entity.type
_entity.pdbx_description
1 polymer ?
#
loop_
_entity_poly.entity_id
_entity_poly.type
_entity_poly.pdbx_seq_one_letter_code
_entity_poly.pdbx_strand_id
1 'polypeptide(L)' 'MNRKAKKENAYSQIVLDNQSAVKNAWKLKERESLSVVLDKNGKVKFVHEGKLSSGQIDEVLSLVNSLLKNQ' A
#
# COMPACT_ATOMS: atom_id res chain seq x y z
N MET A 1 0.37 0.58 22.44
CA MET A 1 1.37 0.66 21.35
C MET A 1 2.47 1.63 21.80
N ASN A 2 3.72 1.17 21.93
CA ASN A 2 4.80 1.94 22.59
C ASN A 2 5.53 2.86 21.57
N ARG A 3 5.90 4.09 21.97
CA ARG A 3 6.41 5.16 21.07
C ARG A 3 7.66 4.78 20.25
N LYS A 4 8.42 3.77 20.66
CA LYS A 4 9.65 3.32 19.98
C LYS A 4 9.41 2.67 18.61
N ALA A 5 8.37 1.83 18.46
CA ALA A 5 8.12 1.11 17.20
C ALA A 5 7.76 2.03 16.02
N LYS A 6 7.18 3.21 16.30
CA LYS A 6 6.89 4.24 15.26
C LYS A 6 8.14 4.98 14.78
N LYS A 7 9.22 5.01 15.56
CA LYS A 7 10.48 5.71 15.18
C LYS A 7 11.37 4.91 14.25
N GLU A 8 11.36 3.57 14.37
CA GLU A 8 12.21 2.68 13.56
C GLU A 8 11.63 2.40 12.17
N ASN A 9 10.37 2.77 11.92
CA ASN A 9 9.64 2.54 10.68
C ASN A 9 8.96 3.83 10.19
N ALA A 10 9.69 4.95 10.09
CA ALA A 10 9.12 6.23 9.64
C ALA A 10 8.45 6.15 8.25
N TYR A 11 8.84 5.15 7.44
CA TYR A 11 8.34 4.91 6.09
C TYR A 11 7.16 3.94 6.02
N SER A 12 6.72 3.35 7.14
CA SER A 12 5.54 2.50 7.19
C SER A 12 4.61 2.89 8.34
N GLN A 13 3.31 2.90 8.05
CA GLN A 13 2.29 3.29 9.01
C GLN A 13 1.23 2.20 9.10
N ILE A 14 0.76 1.92 10.32
CA ILE A 14 -0.39 1.06 10.56
C ILE A 14 -1.55 1.94 10.99
N VAL A 15 -2.64 1.86 10.24
CA VAL A 15 -3.90 2.57 10.51
C VAL A 15 -4.98 1.52 10.75
N LEU A 16 -5.71 1.63 11.87
CA LEU A 16 -6.80 0.72 12.19
C LEU A 16 -8.09 1.22 11.52
N ASP A 17 -8.65 0.44 10.61
CA ASP A 17 -9.93 0.72 9.94
C ASP A 17 -11.14 0.23 10.78
N ASN A 18 -11.34 0.83 11.96
CA ASN A 18 -12.37 0.39 12.91
C ASN A 18 -13.81 0.51 12.39
N GLN A 19 -14.07 1.44 11.46
CA GLN A 19 -15.37 1.71 10.86
C GLN A 19 -15.52 1.08 9.47
N SER A 20 -14.57 0.25 9.04
CA SER A 20 -14.57 -0.37 7.71
C SER A 20 -14.64 0.66 6.56
N ALA A 21 -14.16 1.89 6.77
CA ALA A 21 -14.22 2.97 5.80
C ALA A 21 -13.41 2.65 4.54
N VAL A 22 -12.21 2.09 4.70
CA VAL A 22 -11.36 1.68 3.56
C VAL A 22 -11.95 0.46 2.88
N LYS A 23 -12.38 -0.56 3.65
CA LYS A 23 -13.07 -1.75 3.11
C LYS A 23 -14.25 -1.35 2.22
N ASN A 24 -15.09 -0.43 2.69
CA ASN A 24 -16.30 0.00 1.99
C ASN A 24 -15.99 0.86 0.76
N ALA A 25 -15.06 1.83 0.89
CA ALA A 25 -14.70 2.71 -0.22
C ALA A 25 -14.10 1.95 -1.41
N TRP A 26 -13.28 0.92 -1.12
CA TRP A 26 -12.62 0.09 -2.13
C TRP A 26 -13.38 -1.21 -2.44
N LYS A 27 -14.54 -1.43 -1.81
CA LYS A 27 -15.39 -2.63 -1.98
C LYS A 27 -14.62 -3.94 -1.80
N LEU A 28 -13.73 -3.99 -0.82
CA LEU A 28 -12.84 -5.13 -0.60
C LEU A 28 -13.62 -6.36 -0.15
N LYS A 29 -13.26 -7.50 -0.73
CA LYS A 29 -13.78 -8.79 -0.30
C LYS A 29 -13.28 -9.13 1.10
N GLU A 30 -14.07 -9.92 1.82
CA GLU A 30 -13.68 -10.34 3.15
C GLU A 30 -12.41 -11.19 3.11
N ARG A 31 -11.50 -10.92 4.05
CA ARG A 31 -10.22 -11.64 4.21
C ARG A 31 -9.25 -11.51 3.03
N GLU A 32 -9.53 -10.63 2.07
CA GLU A 32 -8.58 -10.30 1.00
C GLU A 32 -7.68 -9.13 1.38
N SER A 33 -6.52 -9.06 0.73
CA SER A 33 -5.57 -7.96 0.88
C SER A 33 -5.68 -7.00 -0.29
N LEU A 34 -5.39 -5.72 -0.09
CA LEU A 34 -5.30 -4.73 -1.16
C LEU A 34 -3.91 -4.12 -1.16
N SER A 35 -3.25 -4.15 -2.32
CA SER A 35 -1.98 -3.46 -2.57
C SER A 35 -2.22 -2.32 -3.56
N VAL A 36 -1.78 -1.10 -3.21
CA VAL A 36 -1.91 0.08 -4.07
C VAL A 36 -0.57 0.82 -4.10
N VAL A 37 -0.13 1.23 -5.29
CA VAL A 37 1.01 2.15 -5.46
C VAL A 37 0.50 3.49 -5.96
N LEU A 38 0.92 4.57 -5.30
CA LEU A 38 0.60 5.95 -5.66
C LEU A 38 1.89 6.69 -6.05
N ASP A 39 1.80 7.68 -6.94
CA ASP A 39 2.89 8.63 -7.15
C ASP A 39 2.89 9.75 -6.09
N LYS A 40 3.88 10.66 -6.17
CA LYS A 40 4.04 11.78 -5.24
C LYS A 40 2.85 12.76 -5.19
N ASN A 41 1.99 12.75 -6.21
CA ASN A 41 0.77 13.56 -6.26
C ASN A 41 -0.46 12.78 -5.76
N GLY A 42 -0.27 11.57 -5.22
CA GLY A 42 -1.34 10.70 -4.78
C GLY A 42 -2.09 9.99 -5.90
N LYS A 43 -1.59 10.03 -7.15
CA LYS A 43 -2.26 9.36 -8.28
C LYS A 43 -1.94 7.87 -8.25
N VAL A 44 -2.99 7.06 -8.36
CA VAL A 44 -2.89 5.60 -8.46
C VAL A 44 -2.11 5.18 -9.71
N LYS A 45 -1.13 4.30 -9.51
CA LYS A 45 -0.30 3.69 -10.57
C LYS A 45 -0.45 2.18 -10.66
N PHE A 46 -0.83 1.55 -9.56
CA PHE A 46 -1.05 0.10 -9.49
C PHE A 46 -2.10 -0.20 -8.42
N VAL A 47 -2.96 -1.18 -8.69
CA VAL A 47 -3.96 -1.72 -7.76
C VAL A 47 -4.01 -3.23 -7.96
N HIS A 48 -3.92 -3.99 -6.86
CA HIS A 48 -4.13 -5.42 -6.88
C HIS A 48 -4.83 -5.88 -5.61
N GLU A 49 -5.90 -6.64 -5.76
CA GLU A 49 -6.59 -7.32 -4.67
C GLU A 49 -6.12 -8.79 -4.61
N GLY A 50 -5.85 -9.26 -3.41
CA GLY A 50 -5.30 -10.57 -3.12
C GLY A 50 -3.77 -10.59 -3.04
N LYS A 51 -3.25 -11.79 -2.81
CA LYS A 51 -1.80 -12.02 -2.71
C LYS A 51 -1.13 -11.65 -4.03
N LEU A 52 -0.05 -10.86 -3.97
CA LEU A 52 0.80 -10.60 -5.13
C LEU A 52 1.54 -11.86 -5.54
N SER A 53 1.57 -12.14 -6.84
CA SER A 53 2.48 -13.11 -7.44
C SER A 53 3.91 -12.56 -7.49
N SER A 54 4.91 -13.43 -7.70
CA SER A 54 6.31 -13.00 -7.83
C SER A 54 6.51 -11.95 -8.92
N GLY A 55 5.89 -12.14 -10.10
CA GLY A 55 5.98 -11.16 -11.18
C GLY A 55 5.36 -9.80 -10.84
N GLN A 56 4.29 -9.78 -10.05
CA GLN A 56 3.68 -8.53 -9.59
C GLN A 56 4.52 -7.85 -8.51
N ILE A 57 5.25 -8.61 -7.69
CA ILE A 57 6.22 -8.03 -6.76
C ILE A 57 7.33 -7.31 -7.54
N ASP A 58 7.87 -7.95 -8.59
CA ASP A 58 8.90 -7.35 -9.44
C ASP A 58 8.38 -6.09 -10.16
N GLU A 59 7.13 -6.12 -10.65
CA GLU A 59 6.46 -4.96 -11.26
C GLU A 59 6.33 -3.80 -10.27
N VAL A 60 5.84 -4.07 -9.05
CA VAL A 60 5.69 -3.07 -8.00
C VAL A 60 7.03 -2.46 -7.62
N LEU A 61 8.08 -3.27 -7.45
CA LEU A 61 9.43 -2.79 -7.12
C LEU A 61 10.00 -1.92 -8.25
N SER A 62 9.85 -2.33 -9.51
CA SER A 62 10.27 -1.55 -10.67
C SER A 62 9.53 -0.20 -10.75
N LEU A 63 8.22 -0.23 -10.55
CA LEU A 63 7.36 0.94 -10.56
C LEU A 63 7.75 1.93 -9.45
N VAL A 64 7.91 1.47 -8.21
CA VAL A 64 8.32 2.33 -7.09
C VAL A 64 9.68 2.96 -7.37
N ASN A 65 10.66 2.18 -7.85
CA ASN A 65 11.98 2.71 -8.22
C ASN A 65 11.89 3.80 -9.32
N SER A 66 11.03 3.61 -10.31
CA SER A 66 10.80 4.61 -11.36
C SER A 66 10.15 5.89 -10.81
N LEU A 67 9.15 5.75 -9.93
CA LEU A 67 8.47 6.88 -9.30
C LEU A 67 9.38 7.69 -8.37
N LEU A 68 10.39 7.06 -7.77
CA LEU A 68 11.40 7.73 -6.94
C LEU A 68 12.45 8.47 -7.78
N LYS A 69 12.80 7.96 -8.96
CA LYS A 69 13.77 8.61 -9.86
C LYS A 69 13.19 9.82 -10.60
N ASN A 70 11.88 9.79 -10.88
CA ASN A 70 11.16 10.87 -11.56
C ASN A 70 10.61 11.92 -10.57
N GLN A 71 11.24 12.07 -9.41
CA GLN A 71 10.86 13.08 -8.40
C GLN A 71 11.47 14.44 -8.67
#